data_AF-A0A2V8TNQ1-F1
#
_entry.id   AF-A0A2V8TNQ1-F1
#
_cell.length_a   1.000
_cell.length_b   1.000
_cell.length_c   1.000
_cell.angle_alpha   90.00
_cell.angle_beta   90.00
_cell.angle_gamma   90.00
#
_symmetry.space_group_name_H-M   'P 1'
#
loop_
_entity.id
_entity.type
_entity.pdbx_description
1 polymer ?
#
loop_
_entity_poly.entity_id
_entity_poly.type
_entity_poly.pdbx_seq_one_letter_code
_entity_poly.pdbx_strand_id
1 'polypeptide(L)'
;MLTRERLASLAHRRLHGGRNITKAVVEVVEVDGHLAVVKDLASRPWLVRRLLGPWQLDREARAYAALTGVSGIPSFLGRIDRQAIALEYVPGPTLASLRPGDVPEPFFDRLDAILGEIHARGVAHGDLHRHDVLLGPGGDPCLVDFSTAVVARTGAPALTRCLFRQMCHADLRSAAKLRRRLLPGSRAPVPDRRGLYRIGGWIKRSVGLLRRPRRRAGGPDP
;
A
#
# COMPACT_ATOMS: atom_id res chain seq x y z
N MET A 1 2.77 10.38 22.77
CA MET A 1 3.42 9.55 21.72
C MET A 1 3.10 8.08 21.94
N LEU A 2 2.98 7.30 20.85
CA LEU A 2 2.75 5.86 20.90
C LEU A 2 4.10 5.12 21.06
N THR A 3 4.29 4.40 22.17
CA THR A 3 5.51 3.61 22.46
C THR A 3 5.20 2.12 22.43
N ARG A 4 6.24 1.26 22.40
CA ARG A 4 6.08 -0.21 22.43
C ARG A 4 5.36 -0.71 23.67
N GLU A 5 5.74 -0.18 24.84
CA GLU A 5 5.12 -0.53 26.13
C GLU A 5 3.65 -0.13 26.16
N ARG A 6 3.34 1.08 25.66
CA ARG A 6 1.96 1.54 25.53
C ARG A 6 1.19 0.67 24.54
N LEU A 7 1.76 0.34 23.38
CA LEU A 7 1.13 -0.55 22.41
C LEU A 7 0.75 -1.92 22.99
N ALA A 8 1.62 -2.51 23.82
CA ALA A 8 1.37 -3.81 24.44
C ALA A 8 0.21 -3.82 25.45
N SER A 9 -0.11 -2.66 26.03
CA SER A 9 -1.21 -2.49 26.98
C SER A 9 -2.54 -2.08 26.33
N LEU A 10 -2.55 -1.79 25.03
CA LEU A 10 -3.75 -1.40 24.30
C LEU A 10 -4.51 -2.61 23.74
N ALA A 11 -5.84 -2.49 23.71
CA ALA A 11 -6.69 -3.44 23.01
C ALA A 11 -6.35 -3.45 21.51
N HIS A 12 -6.09 -4.63 20.98
CA HIS A 12 -5.67 -4.82 19.59
C HIS A 12 -6.67 -5.70 18.84
N ARG A 13 -7.12 -5.22 17.68
CA ARG A 13 -7.86 -6.01 16.70
C ARG A 13 -6.99 -6.21 15.47
N ARG A 14 -6.60 -7.45 15.20
CA ARG A 14 -5.80 -7.78 14.02
C ARG A 14 -6.64 -7.65 12.75
N LEU A 15 -6.30 -6.70 11.88
CA LEU A 15 -6.91 -6.59 10.54
C LEU A 15 -6.31 -7.60 9.56
N HIS A 16 -4.99 -7.82 9.65
CA HIS A 16 -4.28 -8.73 8.77
C HIS A 16 -3.02 -9.30 9.43
N GLY A 17 -2.87 -10.63 9.49
CA GLY A 17 -1.66 -11.30 10.00
C GLY A 17 -0.41 -11.16 9.12
N GLY A 18 -0.44 -10.29 8.10
CA GLY A 18 0.56 -10.16 7.06
C GLY A 18 0.46 -11.31 6.04
N ARG A 19 0.11 -10.97 4.80
CA ARG A 19 -0.21 -11.92 3.72
C ARG A 19 0.96 -12.82 3.29
N ASN A 20 2.19 -12.46 3.67
CA ASN A 20 3.46 -13.18 3.42
C ASN A 20 4.48 -12.83 4.52
N ILE A 21 5.56 -13.63 4.66
CA ILE A 21 6.63 -13.46 5.67
C ILE A 21 7.36 -12.11 5.65
N THR A 22 7.26 -11.34 4.55
CA THR A 22 7.92 -10.04 4.37
C THR A 22 7.02 -8.83 4.62
N LYS A 23 5.69 -9.00 4.68
CA LYS A 23 4.76 -7.87 4.92
C LYS A 23 4.55 -7.68 6.43
N ALA A 24 4.43 -6.43 6.86
CA ALA A 24 4.12 -6.08 8.25
C ALA A 24 2.79 -6.74 8.71
N VAL A 25 2.73 -7.08 10.00
CA VAL A 25 1.44 -7.35 10.65
C VAL A 25 0.73 -6.01 10.78
N VAL A 26 -0.55 -5.98 10.42
CA VAL A 26 -1.38 -4.78 10.46
C VAL A 26 -2.42 -4.97 11.55
N GLU A 27 -2.26 -4.23 12.64
CA GLU A 27 -3.13 -4.27 13.81
C GLU A 27 -3.82 -2.92 13.98
N VAL A 28 -5.10 -2.94 14.31
CA VAL A 28 -5.82 -1.74 14.74
C VAL A 28 -5.76 -1.69 16.25
N VAL A 29 -5.30 -0.57 16.75
CA VAL A 29 -5.24 -0.26 18.18
C VAL A 29 -6.03 0.99 18.45
N GLU A 30 -6.68 1.04 19.60
CA GLU A 30 -7.33 2.24 20.08
C GLU A 30 -6.36 3.01 20.96
N VAL A 31 -6.10 4.27 20.64
CA VAL A 31 -5.16 5.15 21.33
C VAL A 31 -5.94 6.40 21.72
N ASP A 32 -6.16 6.60 23.02
CA ASP A 32 -6.87 7.79 23.54
C ASP A 32 -8.22 8.02 22.84
N GLY A 33 -9.01 6.95 22.64
CA GLY A 33 -10.31 6.98 21.96
C GLY A 33 -10.26 7.06 20.44
N HIS A 34 -9.06 7.04 19.83
CA HIS A 34 -8.88 7.12 18.37
C HIS A 34 -8.29 5.83 17.82
N LEU A 35 -8.83 5.34 16.69
CA LEU A 35 -8.31 4.14 16.04
C LEU A 35 -7.06 4.46 15.22
N ALA A 36 -6.01 3.66 15.42
CA ALA A 36 -4.76 3.73 14.69
C ALA A 36 -4.43 2.37 14.07
N VAL A 37 -3.86 2.39 12.87
CA VAL A 37 -3.27 1.23 12.22
C VAL A 37 -1.78 1.19 12.53
N VAL A 38 -1.35 0.12 13.17
CA VAL A 38 0.06 -0.14 13.47
C VAL A 38 0.58 -1.19 12.49
N LYS A 39 1.65 -0.83 11.78
CA LYS A 39 2.40 -1.76 10.94
C LYS A 39 3.64 -2.19 11.69
N ASP A 40 3.67 -3.45 12.11
CA ASP A 40 4.76 -4.01 12.91
C ASP A 40 5.47 -5.18 12.23
N LEU A 41 6.80 -5.12 12.22
CA LEU A 41 7.71 -6.12 11.67
C LEU A 41 8.45 -6.91 12.76
N ALA A 42 8.20 -6.67 14.04
CA ALA A 42 8.90 -7.33 15.16
C ALA A 42 8.75 -8.86 15.16
N SER A 43 7.60 -9.37 14.70
CA SER A 43 7.28 -10.79 14.58
C SER A 43 7.91 -11.48 13.35
N ARG A 44 8.72 -10.76 12.54
CA ARG A 44 9.33 -11.31 11.31
C ARG A 44 10.73 -11.87 11.55
N PRO A 45 11.18 -12.83 10.71
CA PRO A 45 12.50 -13.44 10.84
C PRO A 45 13.62 -12.39 10.92
N TRP A 46 14.66 -12.68 11.70
CA TRP A 46 15.71 -11.72 12.07
C TRP A 46 16.29 -10.93 10.88
N LEU A 47 16.52 -11.59 9.74
CA LEU A 47 17.04 -10.96 8.52
C LEU A 47 16.07 -9.91 7.94
N VAL A 48 14.78 -10.23 7.88
CA VAL A 48 13.73 -9.30 7.41
C VAL A 48 13.59 -8.15 8.40
N ARG A 49 13.59 -8.46 9.69
CA ARG A 49 13.44 -7.50 10.78
C ARG A 49 14.61 -6.51 10.89
N ARG A 50 15.86 -6.91 10.61
CA ARG A 50 17.04 -6.04 10.74
C ARG A 50 17.45 -5.30 9.47
N LEU A 51 17.23 -5.86 8.29
CA LEU A 51 17.77 -5.30 7.05
C LEU A 51 16.70 -4.69 6.15
N LEU A 52 15.68 -5.48 5.76
CA LEU A 52 14.67 -5.05 4.79
C LEU A 52 13.56 -4.20 5.42
N GLY A 53 13.15 -4.56 6.63
CA GLY A 53 12.03 -3.95 7.33
C GLY A 53 12.22 -2.47 7.65
N PRO A 54 13.34 -2.07 8.29
CA PRO A 54 13.61 -0.67 8.60
C PRO A 54 13.65 0.20 7.34
N TRP A 55 14.29 -0.29 6.27
CA TRP A 55 14.34 0.43 4.99
C TRP A 55 12.94 0.61 4.37
N GLN A 56 12.10 -0.41 4.42
CA GLN A 56 10.71 -0.34 3.91
C GLN A 56 9.89 0.67 4.72
N LEU A 57 10.00 0.65 6.05
CA LEU A 57 9.31 1.59 6.94
C LEU A 57 9.86 3.01 6.81
N ASP A 58 11.17 3.19 6.56
CA ASP A 58 11.78 4.51 6.32
C ASP A 58 11.24 5.11 5.04
N ARG A 59 11.06 4.29 4.01
CA ARG A 59 10.50 4.72 2.74
C ARG A 59 9.02 5.08 2.88
N GLU A 60 8.26 4.24 3.56
CA GLU A 60 6.84 4.47 3.81
C GLU A 60 6.61 5.72 4.67
N ALA A 61 7.36 5.89 5.76
CA ALA A 61 7.30 7.09 6.60
C ALA A 61 7.66 8.36 5.81
N ARG A 62 8.66 8.29 4.91
CA ARG A 62 8.98 9.43 4.02
C ARG A 62 7.87 9.76 3.03
N ALA A 63 7.20 8.75 2.49
CA ALA A 63 6.05 8.96 1.61
C ALA A 63 4.92 9.66 2.38
N TYR A 64 4.53 9.11 3.53
CA TYR A 64 3.50 9.73 4.36
C TYR A 64 3.86 11.14 4.85
N ALA A 65 5.13 11.38 5.20
CA ALA A 65 5.59 12.73 5.54
C ALA A 65 5.43 13.71 4.37
N ALA A 66 5.79 13.31 3.14
CA ALA A 66 5.61 14.15 1.95
C ALA A 66 4.12 14.37 1.60
N LEU A 67 3.25 13.44 1.97
CA LEU A 67 1.80 13.48 1.70
C LEU A 67 0.97 14.06 2.87
N THR A 68 1.60 14.68 3.85
CA THR A 68 0.87 15.28 4.98
C THR A 68 -0.12 16.34 4.49
N GLY A 69 -1.39 16.21 4.87
CA GLY A 69 -2.46 17.13 4.49
C GLY A 69 -3.07 16.89 3.10
N VAL A 70 -2.69 15.80 2.39
CA VAL A 70 -3.40 15.38 1.18
C VAL A 70 -4.72 14.70 1.57
N SER A 71 -5.85 15.15 1.01
CA SER A 71 -7.13 14.50 1.23
C SER A 71 -7.14 13.08 0.64
N GLY A 72 -7.72 12.12 1.35
CA GLY A 72 -7.73 10.71 0.95
C GLY A 72 -6.42 9.95 1.24
N ILE A 73 -5.46 10.54 1.97
CA ILE A 73 -4.29 9.85 2.52
C ILE A 73 -4.40 9.81 4.05
N PRO A 74 -4.23 8.64 4.71
CA PRO A 74 -4.24 8.55 6.16
C PRO A 74 -3.13 9.36 6.81
N SER A 75 -3.43 9.99 7.94
CA SER A 75 -2.44 10.75 8.71
C SER A 75 -1.31 9.86 9.24
N PHE A 76 -0.08 10.36 9.17
CA PHE A 76 1.08 9.72 9.80
C PHE A 76 1.11 10.06 11.28
N LEU A 77 0.76 9.11 12.14
CA LEU A 77 0.74 9.32 13.60
C LEU A 77 2.15 9.25 14.20
N GLY A 78 3.09 8.66 13.47
CA GLY A 78 4.50 8.68 13.80
C GLY A 78 5.16 7.32 13.74
N ARG A 79 6.45 7.32 14.05
CA ARG A 79 7.23 6.10 14.20
C ARG A 79 7.24 5.68 15.66
N ILE A 80 6.89 4.42 15.91
CA ILE A 80 6.95 3.81 17.26
C ILE A 80 8.39 3.42 17.56
N ASP A 81 9.04 2.71 16.62
CA ASP A 81 10.46 2.36 16.67
C ASP A 81 11.01 1.99 15.28
N ARG A 82 12.21 1.38 15.22
CA ARG A 82 12.85 0.95 13.96
C ARG A 82 12.04 -0.08 13.16
N GLN A 83 11.06 -0.74 13.78
CA GLN A 83 10.31 -1.88 13.25
C GLN A 83 8.81 -1.64 13.20
N ALA A 84 8.33 -0.48 13.68
CA ALA A 84 6.92 -0.15 13.66
C ALA A 84 6.62 1.33 13.43
N ILE A 85 5.57 1.57 12.64
CA ILE A 85 4.97 2.89 12.39
C ILE A 85 3.48 2.84 12.67
N ALA A 86 2.91 3.99 13.02
CA ALA A 86 1.48 4.18 13.25
C ALA A 86 0.88 5.14 12.23
N LEU A 87 -0.31 4.80 11.74
CA LEU A 87 -1.10 5.53 10.78
C LEU A 87 -2.52 5.70 11.33
N GLU A 88 -3.22 6.71 10.86
CA GLU A 88 -4.67 6.83 11.08
C GLU A 88 -5.39 5.60 10.54
N TYR A 89 -6.38 5.10 11.29
CA TYR A 89 -7.29 4.09 10.78
C TYR A 89 -8.37 4.73 9.93
N VAL A 90 -8.45 4.29 8.67
CA VAL A 90 -9.52 4.70 7.76
C VAL A 90 -10.60 3.62 7.74
N PRO A 91 -11.84 3.91 8.20
CA PRO A 91 -12.93 2.96 8.12
C PRO A 91 -13.42 2.82 6.68
N GLY A 92 -13.74 1.60 6.28
CA GLY A 92 -14.32 1.32 4.97
C GLY A 92 -13.82 0.03 4.34
N PRO A 93 -14.56 -0.52 3.36
CA PRO A 93 -14.12 -1.70 2.63
C PRO A 93 -13.01 -1.36 1.63
N THR A 94 -12.09 -2.30 1.41
CA THR A 94 -11.17 -2.22 0.27
C THR A 94 -11.92 -2.42 -1.04
N LEU A 95 -11.43 -1.86 -2.14
CA LEU A 95 -11.94 -2.18 -3.48
C LEU A 95 -11.85 -3.69 -3.82
N ALA A 96 -11.07 -4.48 -3.07
CA ALA A 96 -10.95 -5.91 -3.23
C ALA A 96 -12.22 -6.68 -2.84
N SER A 97 -13.01 -6.14 -1.90
CA SER A 97 -14.27 -6.71 -1.42
C SER A 97 -15.50 -6.16 -2.14
N LEU A 98 -15.34 -5.12 -2.96
CA LEU A 98 -16.44 -4.49 -3.69
C LEU A 98 -16.69 -5.16 -5.05
N ARG A 99 -17.94 -5.07 -5.49
CA ARG A 99 -18.47 -5.51 -6.78
C ARG A 99 -18.61 -4.32 -7.73
N PRO A 100 -18.73 -4.57 -9.05
CA PRO A 100 -19.02 -3.51 -10.00
C PRO A 100 -20.34 -2.80 -9.65
N GLY A 101 -20.33 -1.47 -9.60
CA GLY A 101 -21.48 -0.65 -9.19
C GLY A 101 -21.52 -0.28 -7.71
N ASP A 102 -20.68 -0.87 -6.86
CA ASP A 102 -20.65 -0.55 -5.42
C ASP A 102 -19.97 0.79 -5.10
N VAL A 103 -19.20 1.33 -6.04
CA VAL A 103 -18.52 2.63 -5.88
C VAL A 103 -19.33 3.75 -6.52
N PRO A 104 -19.37 4.95 -5.91
CA PRO A 104 -20.09 6.08 -6.48
C PRO A 104 -19.43 6.51 -7.80
N GLU A 105 -20.22 7.07 -8.71
CA GLU A 105 -19.76 7.52 -10.03
C GLU A 105 -18.50 8.41 -9.99
N PRO A 106 -18.41 9.46 -9.13
CA PRO A 106 -17.21 10.32 -9.07
C PRO A 106 -16.00 9.67 -8.39
N PHE A 107 -16.10 8.44 -7.86
CA PHE A 107 -15.05 7.80 -7.07
C PHE A 107 -13.70 7.77 -7.80
N PHE A 108 -13.72 7.39 -9.08
CA PHE A 108 -12.48 7.25 -9.85
C PHE A 108 -11.92 8.59 -10.32
N ASP A 109 -12.77 9.60 -10.53
CA ASP A 109 -12.28 10.96 -10.84
C ASP A 109 -11.60 11.57 -9.61
N ARG A 110 -12.15 11.33 -8.42
CA ARG A 110 -11.50 11.70 -7.15
C ARG A 110 -10.20 10.91 -6.94
N LEU A 111 -10.17 9.61 -7.28
CA LEU A 111 -8.95 8.80 -7.18
C LEU A 111 -7.86 9.32 -8.12
N ASP A 112 -8.22 9.67 -9.35
CA ASP A 112 -7.30 10.25 -10.33
C ASP A 112 -6.76 11.61 -9.85
N ALA A 113 -7.59 12.42 -9.18
CA ALA A 113 -7.17 13.68 -8.55
C ALA A 113 -6.16 13.46 -7.41
N ILE A 114 -6.42 12.49 -6.51
CA ILE A 114 -5.45 12.15 -5.44
C ILE A 114 -4.13 11.65 -6.06
N LEU A 115 -4.19 10.80 -7.10
CA LEU A 115 -2.99 10.34 -7.80
C LEU A 115 -2.19 11.51 -8.40
N GLY A 116 -2.87 12.48 -8.99
CA GLY A 116 -2.27 13.72 -9.47
C GLY A 116 -1.57 14.50 -8.35
N GLU A 117 -2.22 14.66 -7.21
CA GLU A 117 -1.66 15.39 -6.07
C GLU A 117 -0.44 14.68 -5.47
N ILE A 118 -0.49 13.36 -5.24
CA ILE A 118 0.67 12.63 -4.71
C ILE A 118 1.85 12.68 -5.69
N HIS A 119 1.59 12.59 -7.01
CA HIS A 119 2.63 12.70 -8.04
C HIS A 119 3.23 14.11 -8.07
N ALA A 120 2.42 15.15 -7.91
CA ALA A 120 2.89 16.54 -7.83
C ALA A 120 3.81 16.77 -6.61
N ARG A 121 3.57 16.05 -5.50
CA ARG A 121 4.45 16.05 -4.31
C ARG A 121 5.68 15.14 -4.43
N GLY A 122 5.93 14.58 -5.61
CA GLY A 122 7.09 13.72 -5.88
C GLY A 122 6.97 12.32 -5.29
N VAL A 123 5.75 11.84 -5.01
CA VAL A 123 5.49 10.50 -4.48
C VAL A 123 4.69 9.69 -5.49
N ALA A 124 5.24 8.54 -5.92
CA ALA A 124 4.50 7.56 -6.71
C ALA A 124 4.20 6.35 -5.84
N HIS A 125 2.98 5.81 -5.90
CA HIS A 125 2.59 4.66 -5.11
C HIS A 125 3.36 3.41 -5.56
N GLY A 126 3.51 3.20 -6.87
CA GLY A 126 4.40 2.22 -7.49
C GLY A 126 3.79 0.84 -7.69
N ASP A 127 2.90 0.41 -6.81
CA ASP A 127 2.21 -0.90 -6.92
C ASP A 127 0.75 -0.78 -6.47
N LEU A 128 -0.03 0.10 -7.12
CA LEU A 128 -1.43 0.35 -6.77
C LEU A 128 -2.33 -0.84 -7.13
N HIS A 129 -3.05 -1.40 -6.15
CA HIS A 129 -4.04 -2.45 -6.35
C HIS A 129 -5.34 -2.20 -5.59
N ARG A 130 -6.34 -3.06 -5.86
CA ARG A 130 -7.64 -3.07 -5.17
C ARG A 130 -7.59 -3.22 -3.64
N HIS A 131 -6.48 -3.64 -3.05
CA HIS A 131 -6.34 -3.74 -1.60
C HIS A 131 -5.71 -2.49 -0.97
N ASP A 132 -5.17 -1.61 -1.81
CA ASP A 132 -4.46 -0.39 -1.43
C ASP A 132 -5.37 0.84 -1.58
N VAL A 133 -6.62 0.62 -2.02
CA VAL A 133 -7.66 1.65 -2.14
C VAL A 133 -8.87 1.22 -1.33
N LEU A 134 -9.28 2.09 -0.41
CA LEU A 134 -10.47 1.97 0.42
C LEU A 134 -11.58 2.86 -0.13
N LEU A 135 -12.82 2.41 0.03
CA LEU A 135 -14.00 3.28 -0.03
C LEU A 135 -14.17 3.88 1.37
N GLY A 136 -13.65 5.09 1.56
CA GLY A 136 -13.66 5.80 2.83
C GLY A 136 -15.01 6.44 3.15
N PRO A 137 -15.09 7.16 4.29
CA PRO A 137 -16.27 7.93 4.67
C PRO A 137 -16.73 8.86 3.55
N GLY A 138 -18.05 9.06 3.40
CA GLY A 138 -18.60 9.93 2.35
C GLY A 138 -18.49 9.39 0.92
N GLY A 139 -18.01 8.15 0.75
CA GLY A 139 -17.82 7.54 -0.56
C GLY A 139 -16.54 8.00 -1.27
N ASP A 140 -15.60 8.59 -0.54
CA ASP A 140 -14.33 9.07 -1.09
C ASP A 140 -13.27 7.98 -1.18
N PRO A 141 -12.41 7.99 -2.21
CA PRO A 141 -11.26 7.11 -2.29
C PRO A 141 -10.24 7.45 -1.20
N CYS A 142 -9.70 6.42 -0.55
CA CYS A 142 -8.54 6.57 0.32
C CYS A 142 -7.44 5.60 -0.07
N LEU A 143 -6.21 6.09 -0.24
CA LEU A 143 -5.03 5.32 -0.60
C LEU A 143 -4.23 4.92 0.65
N VAL A 144 -3.92 3.63 0.75
CA VAL A 144 -3.16 3.04 1.87
C VAL A 144 -2.02 2.18 1.34
N ASP A 145 -1.09 1.78 2.22
CA ASP A 145 0.05 0.91 1.89
C ASP A 145 1.09 1.52 0.91
N PHE A 146 1.68 2.64 1.31
CA PHE A 146 2.83 3.26 0.62
C PHE A 146 4.16 2.51 0.82
N SER A 147 4.10 1.24 1.23
CA SER A 147 5.29 0.45 1.47
C SER A 147 6.09 0.15 0.20
N THR A 148 5.49 0.33 -0.99
CA THR A 148 6.11 0.23 -2.33
C THR A 148 6.45 1.58 -2.98
N ALA A 149 6.19 2.70 -2.30
CA ALA A 149 6.26 4.03 -2.87
C ALA A 149 7.67 4.46 -3.28
N VAL A 150 7.77 5.26 -4.34
CA VAL A 150 9.00 5.93 -4.76
C VAL A 150 8.85 7.42 -4.48
N VAL A 151 9.79 7.97 -3.70
CA VAL A 151 9.86 9.39 -3.37
C VAL A 151 11.01 10.03 -4.13
N ALA A 152 10.70 10.93 -5.07
CA ALA A 152 11.67 11.71 -5.82
C ALA A 152 11.70 13.14 -5.29
N ARG A 153 12.69 13.44 -4.43
CA ARG A 153 12.92 14.79 -3.89
C ARG A 153 13.44 15.73 -4.99
N THR A 154 13.31 17.03 -4.76
CA THR A 154 14.03 18.06 -5.52
C THR A 154 15.53 17.72 -5.55
N GLY A 155 16.11 17.70 -6.75
CA GLY A 155 17.52 17.32 -6.96
C GLY A 155 17.80 15.82 -7.05
N ALA A 156 16.79 14.93 -7.00
CA ALA A 156 17.00 13.48 -7.12
C ALA A 156 17.75 13.11 -8.42
N PRO A 157 18.66 12.10 -8.42
CA PRO A 157 19.40 11.69 -9.61
C PRO A 157 18.50 11.36 -10.81
N ALA A 158 19.03 11.49 -12.02
CA ALA A 158 18.28 11.25 -13.26
C ALA A 158 17.64 9.85 -13.31
N LEU A 159 18.34 8.84 -12.78
CA LEU A 159 17.82 7.48 -12.66
C LEU A 159 16.60 7.39 -11.73
N THR A 160 16.66 8.04 -10.56
CA THR A 160 15.53 8.10 -9.61
C THR A 160 14.34 8.82 -10.22
N ARG A 161 14.56 9.94 -10.91
CA ARG A 161 13.50 10.66 -11.63
C ARG A 161 12.89 9.81 -12.76
N CYS A 162 13.71 9.04 -13.46
CA CYS A 162 13.25 8.11 -14.48
C CYS A 162 12.38 7.01 -13.86
N LEU A 163 12.82 6.39 -12.77
CA LEU A 163 12.05 5.39 -12.02
C LEU A 163 10.73 5.97 -11.51
N PHE A 164 10.76 7.16 -10.91
CA PHE A 164 9.57 7.86 -10.43
C PHE A 164 8.54 8.06 -11.53
N ARG A 165 8.93 8.60 -12.69
CA ARG A 165 8.02 8.76 -13.85
C ARG A 165 7.41 7.44 -14.31
N GLN A 166 8.17 6.35 -14.24
CA GLN A 166 7.65 5.03 -14.59
C GLN A 166 6.65 4.52 -13.55
N MET A 167 6.86 4.80 -12.26
CA MET A 167 5.94 4.45 -11.19
C MET A 167 4.65 5.27 -11.26
N CYS A 168 4.73 6.58 -11.55
CA CYS A 168 3.54 7.40 -11.81
C CYS A 168 2.68 6.80 -12.94
N HIS A 169 3.33 6.38 -14.02
CA HIS A 169 2.65 5.74 -15.14
C HIS A 169 2.06 4.37 -14.78
N ALA A 170 2.70 3.63 -13.86
CA ALA A 170 2.18 2.38 -13.36
C ALA A 170 0.92 2.60 -12.51
N ASP A 171 0.91 3.64 -11.66
CA ASP A 171 -0.24 4.02 -10.83
C ASP A 171 -1.46 4.35 -11.69
N LEU A 172 -1.30 5.27 -12.66
CA LEU A 172 -2.38 5.67 -13.57
C LEU A 172 -2.94 4.46 -14.34
N ARG A 173 -2.05 3.56 -14.78
CA ARG A 173 -2.45 2.34 -15.46
C ARG A 173 -3.21 1.37 -14.55
N SER A 174 -2.79 1.24 -13.30
CA SER A 174 -3.50 0.44 -12.31
C SER A 174 -4.86 1.04 -11.98
N ALA A 175 -4.96 2.35 -11.77
CA ALA A 175 -6.22 3.06 -11.55
C ALA A 175 -7.20 2.87 -12.71
N ALA A 176 -6.76 3.05 -13.96
CA ALA A 176 -7.60 2.81 -15.14
C ALA A 176 -8.14 1.37 -15.22
N LYS A 177 -7.36 0.37 -14.79
CA LYS A 177 -7.84 -1.02 -14.72
C LYS A 177 -8.83 -1.25 -13.59
N LEU A 178 -8.63 -0.62 -12.44
CA LEU A 178 -9.58 -0.66 -11.34
C LEU A 178 -10.90 -0.02 -11.77
N ARG A 179 -10.82 1.11 -12.47
CA ARG A 179 -11.96 1.83 -13.06
C ARG A 179 -12.77 0.93 -13.99
N ARG A 180 -12.13 0.32 -14.98
CA ARG A 180 -12.78 -0.66 -15.89
C ARG A 180 -13.42 -1.84 -15.19
N ARG A 181 -12.84 -2.27 -14.06
CA ARG A 181 -13.32 -3.44 -13.33
C ARG A 181 -14.56 -3.12 -12.49
N LEU A 182 -14.61 -1.92 -11.89
CA LEU A 182 -15.60 -1.58 -10.86
C LEU A 182 -16.69 -0.62 -11.36
N LEU A 183 -16.49 0.08 -12.47
CA LEU A 183 -17.52 0.87 -13.14
C LEU A 183 -18.03 0.10 -14.38
N PRO A 184 -19.26 -0.44 -14.35
CA PRO A 184 -19.90 -1.03 -15.52
C PRO A 184 -19.88 -0.06 -16.70
N GLY A 185 -19.53 -0.54 -17.89
CA GLY A 185 -19.50 0.28 -19.11
C GLY A 185 -18.30 1.23 -19.23
N SER A 186 -17.42 1.33 -18.23
CA SER A 186 -16.23 2.19 -18.33
C SER A 186 -15.28 1.74 -19.44
N ARG A 187 -15.01 2.65 -20.38
CA ARG A 187 -14.03 2.46 -21.48
C ARG A 187 -12.71 3.16 -21.23
N ALA A 188 -12.43 3.55 -19.98
CA ALA A 188 -11.27 4.37 -19.60
C ALA A 188 -9.99 3.92 -20.34
N PRO A 189 -9.27 4.83 -21.01
CA PRO A 189 -8.05 4.47 -21.73
C PRO A 189 -7.05 3.92 -20.71
N VAL A 190 -6.48 2.75 -21.01
CA VAL A 190 -5.43 2.17 -20.17
C VAL A 190 -4.10 2.58 -20.78
N PRO A 191 -3.28 3.41 -20.10
CA PRO A 191 -1.98 3.80 -20.60
C PRO A 191 -1.12 2.60 -21.02
N ASP A 192 -0.40 2.76 -22.13
CA ASP A 192 0.44 1.70 -22.68
C ASP A 192 1.59 1.29 -21.77
N ARG A 193 2.06 0.04 -21.90
CA ARG A 193 3.23 -0.40 -21.14
C ARG A 193 4.48 0.29 -21.68
N ARG A 194 5.10 1.18 -20.89
CA ARG A 194 6.45 1.69 -21.19
C ARG A 194 7.49 0.56 -21.16
N GLY A 195 8.51 0.65 -22.02
CA GLY A 195 9.48 -0.41 -22.30
C GLY A 195 10.17 -1.05 -21.08
N LEU A 196 10.50 -0.28 -20.03
CA LEU A 196 11.14 -0.83 -18.83
C LEU A 196 10.25 -1.83 -18.06
N TYR A 197 8.92 -1.69 -18.15
CA TYR A 197 7.96 -2.61 -17.52
C TYR A 197 7.94 -3.99 -18.21
N ARG A 198 8.45 -4.10 -19.44
CA ARG A 198 8.69 -5.41 -20.10
C ARG A 198 9.78 -6.18 -19.36
N ILE A 199 10.82 -5.51 -18.86
CA ILE A 199 11.95 -6.09 -18.14
C ILE A 199 11.53 -6.56 -16.74
N GLY A 200 10.71 -5.79 -16.03
CA GLY A 200 10.12 -6.21 -14.74
C GLY A 200 9.25 -7.47 -14.84
N GLY A 201 8.57 -7.68 -15.98
CA GLY A 201 7.84 -8.92 -16.27
C GLY A 201 8.72 -10.16 -16.49
N TRP A 202 10.00 -9.98 -16.81
CA TRP A 202 10.98 -11.06 -16.83
C TRP A 202 11.42 -11.41 -15.41
N ILE A 203 11.75 -10.42 -14.59
CA ILE A 203 12.13 -10.62 -13.18
C ILE A 203 10.99 -11.28 -12.37
N LYS A 204 9.74 -10.84 -12.56
CA LYS A 204 8.56 -11.47 -11.92
C LYS A 204 8.36 -12.94 -12.35
N ARG A 205 8.68 -13.30 -13.59
CA ARG A 205 8.62 -14.69 -14.08
C ARG A 205 9.74 -15.55 -13.49
N SER A 206 10.96 -15.02 -13.41
CA SER A 206 12.10 -15.72 -12.80
C SER A 206 11.88 -16.00 -11.31
N VAL A 207 11.27 -15.07 -10.58
CA VAL A 207 10.90 -15.27 -9.16
C VAL A 207 9.69 -16.20 -9.00
N GLY A 208 8.78 -16.26 -9.99
CA GLY A 208 7.66 -17.19 -10.02
C GLY A 208 8.09 -18.66 -10.18
N LEU A 209 9.19 -18.92 -10.90
CA LEU A 209 9.79 -20.25 -11.06
C LEU A 209 10.42 -20.82 -9.78
N LEU A 210 10.70 -19.98 -8.77
CA LEU A 210 11.21 -20.42 -7.46
C LEU A 210 10.10 -20.83 -6.47
N ARG A 211 8.81 -20.63 -6.79
CA ARG A 211 7.71 -21.18 -5.97
C ARG A 211 7.52 -22.65 -6.35
N ARG A 212 8.28 -23.55 -5.71
CA ARG A 212 8.02 -24.99 -5.76
C ARG A 212 6.56 -25.29 -5.38
N PRO A 213 5.87 -26.21 -6.07
CA PRO A 213 4.54 -26.64 -5.67
C PRO A 213 4.63 -27.33 -4.30
N ARG A 214 3.80 -26.86 -3.36
CA ARG A 214 3.66 -27.45 -2.03
C ARG A 214 3.03 -28.83 -2.23
N ARG A 215 3.82 -29.90 -2.02
CA ARG A 215 3.33 -31.29 -2.00
C ARG A 215 2.17 -31.38 -1.00
N ARG A 216 1.03 -31.90 -1.44
CA ARG A 216 -0.02 -32.40 -0.53
C ARG A 216 0.58 -33.56 0.26
N ALA A 217 0.84 -33.36 1.54
CA ALA A 217 1.02 -34.46 2.47
C ALA A 217 -0.39 -34.93 2.85
N GLY A 218 -0.85 -36.01 2.20
CA GLY A 218 -1.88 -36.86 2.76
C GLY A 218 -1.23 -37.74 3.81
N GLY A 219 -1.67 -37.60 5.06
CA GLY A 219 -1.42 -38.54 6.15
C GLY A 219 -2.77 -39.14 6.57
N PRO A 220 -2.76 -40.38 7.09
CA PRO A 220 -3.89 -41.32 7.05
C PRO A 220 -4.81 -41.17 8.26
N ASP A 221 -6.00 -41.75 8.17
CA ASP A 221 -6.92 -42.00 9.30
C ASP A 221 -7.90 -43.12 8.89
N PRO A 222 -8.43 -43.89 9.85
CA PRO A 222 -7.77 -44.92 10.65
C PRO A 222 -7.98 -46.35 10.11
#